data_AF-A0A8J2F5P1-F1
#
_entry.id   AF-A0A8J2F5P1-F1
#
_cell.length_a   1.000
_cell.length_b   1.000
_cell.length_c   1.000
_cell.angle_alpha   90.00
_cell.angle_beta   90.00
_cell.angle_gamma   90.00
#
_symmetry.space_group_name_H-M   'P 1'
#
loop_
_entity.id
_entity.type
_entity.pdbx_description
1 polymer ?
#
loop_
_entity_poly.entity_id
_entity_poly.type
_entity_poly.pdbx_seq_one_letter_code
_entity_poly.pdbx_strand_id
1 'polypeptide(L)' 'VTTITGAAIYADALAKAEFDVVLVEEAAEVLEAQLIACLQKSVKHLIMIGDHFQLPPPVQ' A
#
# COMPACT_ATOMS: atom_id res chain seq x y z
N VAL A 1 -0.02 0.46 12.00
CA VAL A 1 0.20 -0.72 11.13
C VAL A 1 -1.16 -1.20 10.67
N THR A 2 -1.40 -1.26 9.37
CA THR A 2 -2.65 -1.73 8.75
C THR A 2 -2.28 -2.63 7.56
N THR A 3 -3.20 -3.48 7.12
CA THR A 3 -3.04 -4.21 5.85
C THR A 3 -3.36 -3.30 4.67
N ILE A 4 -2.90 -3.68 3.46
CA ILE A 4 -3.19 -2.92 2.24
C ILE A 4 -4.68 -2.86 1.94
N THR A 5 -5.42 -3.95 2.19
CA THR A 5 -6.88 -3.98 2.04
C THR A 5 -7.56 -3.01 3.00
N GLY A 6 -7.12 -2.99 4.26
CA GLY A 6 -7.62 -2.02 5.24
C GLY A 6 -7.32 -0.59 4.84
N ALA A 7 -6.11 -0.32 4.34
CA ALA A 7 -5.74 1.01 3.86
C ALA A 7 -6.59 1.46 2.67
N ALA A 8 -6.94 0.55 1.75
CA ALA A 8 -7.79 0.85 0.61
C ALA A 8 -9.24 1.13 1.04
N ILE A 9 -9.78 0.33 1.97
CA ILE A 9 -11.14 0.51 2.51
C ILE A 9 -11.27 1.84 3.27
N TYR A 10 -10.24 2.23 4.02
CA TYR A 10 -10.23 3.44 4.85
C TYR A 10 -9.44 4.59 4.23
N ALA A 11 -9.26 4.61 2.91
CA ALA A 11 -8.43 5.59 2.20
C ALA A 11 -8.83 7.05 2.52
N ASP A 12 -10.13 7.36 2.57
CA ASP A 12 -10.64 8.70 2.91
C ASP A 12 -10.33 9.14 4.35
N ALA A 13 -10.35 8.18 5.29
CA ALA A 13 -10.02 8.46 6.68
C ALA A 13 -8.51 8.68 6.84
N LEU A 14 -7.71 7.86 6.15
CA LEU A 14 -6.26 7.98 6.12
C LEU A 14 -5.82 9.26 5.40
N ALA A 15 -6.56 9.74 4.39
CA ALA A 15 -6.24 10.95 3.63
C ALA A 15 -6.10 12.20 4.51
N LYS A 16 -6.81 12.22 5.64
CA LYS A 16 -6.77 13.34 6.61
C LYS A 16 -5.49 13.38 7.43
N ALA A 17 -4.75 12.28 7.49
CA ALA A 17 -3.52 12.18 8.27
C ALA A 17 -2.27 12.64 7.49
N GLU A 18 -2.39 12.88 6.18
CA GLU A 18 -1.35 13.43 5.30
C GLU A 18 0.03 12.82 5.51
N PHE A 19 0.21 11.57 5.07
CA PHE A 19 1.49 10.91 5.21
C PHE A 19 2.50 11.37 4.15
N ASP A 20 3.72 11.71 4.57
CA ASP A 20 4.85 12.01 3.67
C ASP A 20 5.57 10.74 3.18
N VAL A 21 5.57 9.68 4.01
CA VAL A 21 6.29 8.44 3.74
C VAL A 21 5.37 7.24 3.96
N VAL A 22 5.35 6.33 3.00
CA VAL A 22 4.62 5.05 3.07
C VAL A 22 5.61 3.90 2.92
N LEU A 23 5.55 2.97 3.87
CA LEU A 23 6.30 1.71 3.86
C LEU A 23 5.32 0.56 3.64
N VAL A 24 5.59 -0.27 2.64
CA VAL A 24 4.81 -1.46 2.31
C VAL A 24 5.70 -2.69 2.47
N GLU A 25 5.39 -3.51 3.48
CA GLU A 25 5.95 -4.86 3.66
C GLU A 25 5.20 -5.85 2.76
N GLU A 26 5.83 -7.00 2.45
CA GLU A 26 5.29 -8.05 1.57
C GLU A 26 4.84 -7.50 0.20
N ALA A 27 5.54 -6.49 -0.31
CA ALA A 27 5.14 -5.73 -1.49
C ALA A 27 5.03 -6.56 -2.79
N ALA A 28 5.67 -7.73 -2.84
CA ALA A 28 5.54 -8.68 -3.95
C ALA A 28 4.16 -9.35 -4.02
N GLU A 29 3.41 -9.38 -2.91
CA GLU A 29 2.07 -9.96 -2.82
C GLU A 29 0.96 -8.90 -2.92
N VAL A 30 1.31 -7.63 -3.14
CA VAL A 30 0.34 -6.52 -3.20
C VAL A 30 -0.12 -6.25 -4.63
N LEU A 31 -1.43 -6.15 -4.85
CA LEU A 31 -1.99 -5.71 -6.12
C LEU A 31 -1.78 -4.21 -6.33
N GLU A 32 -1.36 -3.82 -7.54
CA GLU A 32 -1.14 -2.42 -7.93
C GLU A 32 -2.38 -1.54 -7.67
N ALA A 33 -3.57 -2.06 -7.97
CA ALA A 33 -4.82 -1.34 -7.75
C ALA A 33 -5.07 -1.01 -6.27
N GLN A 34 -4.73 -1.93 -5.36
CA GLN A 34 -4.85 -1.70 -3.92
C GLN A 34 -3.82 -0.68 -3.45
N LEU A 35 -2.58 -0.74 -3.98
CA LEU A 35 -1.54 0.24 -3.67
C LEU A 35 -1.94 1.65 -4.10
N ILE A 36 -2.39 1.83 -5.34
CA ILE A 36 -2.80 3.13 -5.88
C ILE A 36 -3.96 3.72 -5.07
N ALA A 37 -4.95 2.90 -4.67
CA ALA A 37 -6.08 3.36 -3.87
C ALA A 37 -5.66 3.92 -2.49
N CYS A 38 -4.51 3.50 -1.97
CA CYS A 38 -3.99 3.95 -0.67
C CYS A 38 -3.06 5.16 -0.76
N LEU A 39 -2.52 5.48 -1.96
CA LEU A 39 -1.54 6.53 -2.13
C LEU A 39 -2.21 7.91 -2.19
N GLN A 40 -1.78 8.78 -1.27
CA GLN A 40 -2.25 10.15 -1.16
C GLN A 40 -1.31 11.11 -1.89
N LYS A 41 -1.82 12.29 -2.28
CA LYS A 41 -0.98 13.32 -2.91
C LYS A 41 0.15 13.84 -2.01
N SER A 42 0.03 13.68 -0.69
CA SER A 42 1.05 14.07 0.28
C SER A 42 2.28 13.17 0.26
N VAL A 43 2.17 11.95 -0.27
CA VAL A 43 3.26 10.96 -0.23
C VAL A 43 4.42 11.43 -1.11
N LYS A 44 5.58 11.59 -0.49
CA LYS A 44 6.85 11.98 -1.13
C LYS A 44 7.77 10.79 -1.32
N HIS A 45 7.65 9.79 -0.44
CA HIS A 45 8.45 8.57 -0.50
C HIS A 45 7.58 7.33 -0.34
N LEU A 46 7.69 6.42 -1.30
CA LEU A 46 7.12 5.08 -1.24
C LEU A 46 8.27 4.07 -1.16
N ILE A 47 8.28 3.26 -0.10
CA ILE A 47 9.28 2.22 0.13
C ILE A 47 8.54 0.88 0.06
N MET A 48 8.97 0.01 -0.86
CA MET A 48 8.38 -1.31 -1.08
C MET A 48 9.40 -2.39 -0.74
N ILE A 49 9.10 -3.21 0.25
CA ILE A 49 9.92 -4.34 0.69
C ILE A 49 9.14 -5.62 0.37
N GLY A 50 9.71 -6.49 -0.46
CA GLY A 50 9.12 -7.77 -0.82
C GLY A 50 10.07 -8.60 -1.68
N ASP A 51 9.77 -9.90 -1.80
CA ASP A 51 10.54 -10.84 -2.60
C ASP A 51 9.72 -11.35 -3.79
N HIS A 52 10.08 -10.90 -4.99
CA HIS A 52 9.41 -11.25 -6.23
C HIS A 52 9.67 -12.69 -6.70
N PHE A 53 10.56 -13.43 -6.03
CA PHE A 53 10.75 -14.88 -6.25
C PHE A 53 9.89 -15.75 -5.33
N GLN A 54 9.15 -15.14 -4.38
CA GLN A 54 8.19 -15.83 -3.52
C GLN A 54 6.78 -15.79 -4.14
N LEU A 55 5.74 -15.69 -3.31
CA LEU A 55 4.35 -15.72 -3.77
C LEU A 55 4.01 -14.47 -4.59
N PRO A 56 3.28 -14.61 -5.72
CA PRO A 56 2.74 -13.46 -6.44
C PRO A 56 1.48 -12.93 -5.74
N PRO A 57 0.98 -11.73 -6.13
CA PRO A 57 -0.25 -11.20 -5.59
C PRO A 57 -1.42 -12.16 -5.85
N PRO A 58 -2.26 -12.44 -4.84
CA PRO A 58 -3.43 -13.28 -5.03
C PRO A 58 -4.44 -12.54 -5.91
N VAL A 59 -4.66 -13.07 -7.12
CA VAL A 59 -5.75 -12.65 -8.00
C VAL A 59 -6.97 -13.52 -7.72
N GLN A 60 -8.04 -12.92 -7.18
CA GLN A 60 -9.37 -13.54 -7.09
C GLN A 60 -10.23 -13.13 -8.28
#